data_AF-A0A9P4RC90-F1
#
_entry.id   AF-A0A9P4RC90-F1
#
_cell.length_a   1.000
_cell.length_b   1.000
_cell.length_c   1.000
_cell.angle_alpha   90.00
_cell.angle_beta   90.00
_cell.angle_gamma   90.00
#
_symmetry.space_group_name_H-M   'P 1'
#
loop_
_entity.id
_entity.type
_entity.pdbx_description
1 polymer ?
#
loop_
_entity_poly.entity_id
_entity_poly.type
_entity_poly.pdbx_seq_one_letter_code
_entity_poly.pdbx_strand_id
1 'polypeptide(L)'
;ITPSNWQSRLSASLSHLPIAILNPLRPDWDSSWVESITFPPFKEQVEWEMDAAGAANVIAFYFDPGKESPITLLELGLYAGTGKAVVCCPEGFYKRGNVEIVCKRYGVVLVETLEELVGEVGRRL
;
A
#
# COMPACT_ATOMS: atom_id res chain seq x y z
N ILE A 1 -11.67 -4.96 15.58
CA ILE A 1 -10.68 -4.06 14.96
C ILE A 1 -11.43 -3.25 13.91
N THR A 2 -11.57 -1.93 14.09
CA THR A 2 -12.21 -1.08 13.08
C THR A 2 -11.31 -1.02 11.86
N PRO A 3 -11.80 -1.25 10.63
CA PRO A 3 -10.97 -1.13 9.44
C PRO A 3 -10.37 0.29 9.35
N SER A 4 -9.05 0.41 9.22
CA SER A 4 -8.41 1.68 8.93
C SER A 4 -8.97 2.25 7.63
N ASN A 5 -9.50 3.47 7.66
CA ASN A 5 -10.07 4.17 6.51
C ASN A 5 -9.03 5.00 5.74
N TRP A 6 -7.75 4.59 5.78
CA TRP A 6 -6.65 5.41 5.28
C TRP A 6 -6.73 5.60 3.77
N GLN A 7 -7.13 4.57 2.99
CA GLN A 7 -7.30 4.69 1.54
C GLN A 7 -8.34 5.76 1.20
N SER A 8 -9.49 5.75 1.90
CA SER A 8 -10.55 6.74 1.68
C SER A 8 -10.10 8.15 2.05
N ARG A 9 -9.36 8.31 3.15
CA ARG A 9 -8.81 9.61 3.57
C ARG A 9 -7.78 10.15 2.57
N LEU A 10 -6.83 9.32 2.14
CA LEU A 10 -5.84 9.67 1.12
C LEU A 10 -6.52 9.99 -0.22
N SER A 11 -7.51 9.20 -0.63
CA SER A 11 -8.24 9.46 -1.87
C SER A 11 -9.02 10.77 -1.83
N ALA A 12 -9.67 11.07 -0.70
CA ALA A 12 -10.39 12.31 -0.52
C ALA A 12 -9.46 13.53 -0.55
N SER A 13 -8.28 13.44 0.10
CA SER A 13 -7.32 14.55 0.11
C SER A 13 -6.73 14.84 -1.27
N LEU A 14 -6.63 13.84 -2.15
CA LEU A 14 -6.09 13.97 -3.51
C LEU A 14 -7.17 14.19 -4.59
N SER A 15 -8.45 14.16 -4.23
CA SER A 15 -9.59 14.21 -5.19
C SER A 15 -9.67 15.47 -6.07
N HIS A 16 -8.95 16.52 -5.70
CA HIS A 16 -8.90 17.78 -6.45
C HIS A 16 -7.85 17.76 -7.58
N LEU A 17 -6.99 16.74 -7.64
CA LEU A 17 -5.94 16.61 -8.64
C LEU A 17 -6.44 15.82 -9.87
N PRO A 18 -5.93 16.11 -11.07
CA PRO A 18 -6.30 15.40 -12.30
C PRO A 18 -5.54 14.06 -12.40
N ILE A 19 -5.73 13.18 -11.42
CA ILE A 19 -5.03 11.89 -11.30
C ILE A 19 -6.02 10.71 -11.30
N ALA A 20 -5.51 9.53 -11.61
CA ALA A 20 -6.20 8.28 -11.36
C ALA A 20 -5.75 7.70 -10.00
N ILE A 21 -6.70 7.21 -9.20
CA ILE A 21 -6.42 6.51 -7.95
C ILE A 21 -6.74 5.03 -8.16
N LEU A 22 -5.72 4.19 -8.05
CA LEU A 22 -5.84 2.74 -8.15
C LEU A 22 -5.93 2.16 -6.74
N ASN A 23 -7.15 1.91 -6.25
CA ASN A 23 -7.39 1.41 -4.90
C ASN A 23 -7.65 -0.11 -4.91
N PRO A 24 -6.78 -0.94 -4.32
CA PRO A 24 -6.93 -2.40 -4.33
C PRO A 24 -8.02 -2.92 -3.40
N LEU A 25 -8.61 -2.08 -2.55
CA LEU A 25 -9.61 -2.52 -1.58
C LEU A 25 -10.86 -3.11 -2.28
N ARG A 26 -11.01 -4.43 -2.19
CA ARG A 26 -12.17 -5.18 -2.68
C ARG A 26 -13.20 -5.39 -1.55
N PRO A 27 -14.41 -4.81 -1.62
CA PRO A 27 -15.38 -4.91 -0.54
C PRO A 27 -16.08 -6.28 -0.44
N ASP A 28 -15.99 -7.11 -1.48
CA ASP A 28 -16.60 -8.44 -1.59
C ASP A 28 -15.61 -9.59 -1.31
N TRP A 29 -14.38 -9.27 -0.89
CA TRP A 29 -13.43 -10.26 -0.43
C TRP A 29 -13.87 -10.83 0.92
N ASP A 30 -14.12 -12.14 0.98
CA ASP A 30 -14.54 -12.82 2.20
C ASP A 30 -13.75 -14.13 2.43
N SER A 31 -14.03 -14.82 3.54
CA SER A 31 -13.30 -16.04 3.92
C SER A 31 -13.64 -17.27 3.07
N SER A 32 -14.54 -17.18 2.08
CA SER A 32 -14.82 -18.26 1.14
C SER A 32 -13.81 -18.28 -0.03
N TRP A 33 -13.05 -17.20 -0.21
CA TRP A 33 -12.07 -17.09 -1.26
C TRP A 33 -10.88 -18.01 -1.01
N VAL A 34 -10.46 -18.72 -2.05
CA VAL A 34 -9.29 -19.60 -2.00
C VAL A 34 -8.10 -18.84 -2.56
N GLU A 35 -7.05 -18.68 -1.76
CA GLU A 35 -5.77 -18.08 -2.17
C GLU A 35 -4.97 -19.04 -3.06
N SER A 36 -5.47 -19.24 -4.29
CA SER A 36 -4.87 -20.11 -5.30
C SER A 36 -4.95 -19.46 -6.66
N ILE A 37 -3.88 -19.57 -7.45
CA ILE A 37 -3.85 -19.15 -8.86
C ILE A 37 -4.93 -19.84 -9.72
N THR A 38 -5.45 -20.99 -9.27
CA THR A 38 -6.53 -21.69 -9.96
C THR A 38 -7.93 -21.21 -9.57
N PHE A 39 -8.06 -20.31 -8.58
CA PHE A 39 -9.34 -19.69 -8.20
C PHE A 39 -9.46 -18.33 -8.89
N PRO A 40 -10.32 -18.18 -9.91
CA PRO A 40 -10.31 -17.00 -10.77
C PRO A 40 -10.47 -15.65 -10.07
N PRO A 41 -11.38 -15.48 -9.08
CA PRO A 41 -11.53 -14.20 -8.40
C PRO A 41 -10.27 -13.76 -7.66
N PHE A 42 -9.60 -14.68 -6.96
CA PHE A 42 -8.31 -14.42 -6.29
C PHE A 42 -7.25 -14.04 -7.31
N LYS A 43 -7.12 -14.84 -8.38
CA LYS A 43 -6.12 -14.60 -9.43
C LYS A 43 -6.32 -13.22 -10.06
N GLU A 44 -7.55 -12.87 -10.43
CA GLU A 44 -7.90 -11.58 -11.02
C GLU A 44 -7.53 -10.42 -10.10
N GLN A 45 -7.84 -10.52 -8.80
CA GLN A 45 -7.48 -9.49 -7.82
C GLN A 45 -5.96 -9.29 -7.76
N VAL A 46 -5.19 -10.38 -7.60
CA VAL A 46 -3.74 -10.29 -7.45
C VAL A 46 -3.07 -9.81 -8.75
N GLU A 47 -3.53 -10.26 -9.91
CA GLU A 47 -3.05 -9.76 -11.21
C GLU A 47 -3.35 -8.27 -11.38
N TRP A 48 -4.56 -7.82 -11.01
CA TRP A 48 -4.93 -6.41 -11.05
C TRP A 48 -4.04 -5.56 -10.11
N GLU A 49 -3.78 -6.03 -8.89
CA GLU A 49 -2.91 -5.34 -7.91
C GLU A 49 -1.50 -5.15 -8.48
N MET A 50 -0.96 -6.20 -9.11
CA MET A 50 0.37 -6.15 -9.74
C MET A 50 0.40 -5.20 -10.95
N ASP A 51 -0.58 -5.28 -11.85
CA ASP A 51 -0.66 -4.42 -13.03
C ASP A 51 -0.87 -2.94 -12.63
N ALA A 52 -1.73 -2.69 -11.64
CA ALA A 52 -2.00 -1.36 -11.11
C ALA A 52 -0.75 -0.73 -10.47
N ALA A 53 -0.05 -1.48 -9.60
CA ALA A 53 1.19 -1.02 -8.99
C ALA A 53 2.30 -0.79 -10.04
N GLY A 54 2.37 -1.65 -11.07
CA GLY A 54 3.26 -1.49 -12.21
C GLY A 54 3.01 -0.19 -13.00
N ALA A 55 1.74 0.13 -13.25
CA ALA A 55 1.32 1.33 -13.99
C ALA A 55 1.43 2.63 -13.18
N ALA A 56 1.32 2.56 -11.85
CA ALA A 56 1.33 3.73 -10.99
C ALA A 56 2.65 4.53 -11.09
N ASN A 57 2.55 5.86 -11.00
CA ASN A 57 3.71 6.77 -10.87
C ASN A 57 4.20 6.85 -9.41
N VAL A 58 3.27 6.78 -8.46
CA VAL A 58 3.52 6.80 -7.01
C VAL A 58 2.73 5.66 -6.37
N ILE A 59 3.36 4.91 -5.48
CA ILE A 59 2.72 3.80 -4.74
C ILE A 59 2.77 4.15 -3.25
N ALA A 60 1.61 4.29 -2.63
CA ALA A 60 1.48 4.56 -1.21
C ALA A 60 1.26 3.24 -0.44
N PHE A 61 2.18 2.91 0.46
CA PHE A 61 2.05 1.78 1.38
C PHE A 61 1.69 2.28 2.77
N TYR A 62 0.76 1.59 3.44
CA TYR A 62 0.39 1.88 4.83
C TYR A 62 0.38 0.59 5.66
N PHE A 63 1.24 0.54 6.67
CA PHE A 63 1.34 -0.59 7.61
C PHE A 63 0.61 -0.27 8.91
N ASP A 64 -0.63 -0.75 9.04
CA ASP A 64 -1.51 -0.48 10.19
C ASP A 64 -0.96 -1.13 11.49
N PRO A 65 -0.86 -0.38 12.61
CA PRO A 65 -0.51 -0.97 13.91
C PRO A 65 -1.46 -2.10 14.29
N GLY A 66 -0.91 -3.24 14.69
CA GLY A 66 -1.69 -4.42 15.08
C GLY A 66 -2.23 -5.27 13.93
N LYS A 67 -1.87 -4.98 12.66
CA LYS A 67 -2.04 -5.91 11.53
C LYS A 67 -0.70 -6.48 11.09
N GLU A 68 -0.74 -7.66 10.48
CA GLU A 68 0.47 -8.31 9.95
C GLU A 68 0.79 -7.89 8.52
N SER A 69 -0.21 -7.58 7.69
CA SER A 69 -0.04 -7.12 6.30
C SER A 69 1.06 -7.87 5.48
N PRO A 70 1.07 -9.22 5.46
CA PRO A 70 2.16 -9.99 4.86
C PRO A 70 2.28 -9.76 3.35
N ILE A 71 1.16 -9.58 2.64
CA ILE A 71 1.17 -9.29 1.21
C ILE A 71 1.76 -7.90 0.94
N THR A 72 1.40 -6.90 1.74
CA THR A 72 1.99 -5.55 1.65
C THR A 72 3.50 -5.54 1.88
N LEU A 73 4.03 -6.43 2.72
CA LEU A 73 5.48 -6.62 2.87
C LEU A 73 6.13 -7.19 1.61
N LEU A 74 5.47 -8.16 0.94
CA LEU A 74 5.93 -8.72 -0.32
C LEU A 74 5.94 -7.64 -1.42
N GLU A 75 4.86 -6.87 -1.53
CA GLU A 75 4.73 -5.78 -2.50
C GLU A 75 5.78 -4.68 -2.27
N LEU A 76 6.02 -4.28 -1.01
CA LEU A 76 7.11 -3.35 -0.71
C LEU A 76 8.45 -3.91 -1.21
N GLY A 77 8.71 -5.21 -1.01
CA GLY A 77 9.91 -5.87 -1.52
C GLY A 77 10.03 -5.79 -3.05
N LEU A 78 8.94 -5.97 -3.78
CA LEU A 78 8.90 -5.88 -5.24
C LEU A 78 9.17 -4.45 -5.75
N TYR A 79 8.62 -3.43 -5.06
CA TYR A 79 8.61 -2.05 -5.56
C TYR A 79 9.61 -1.10 -4.88
N ALA A 80 10.29 -1.50 -3.80
CA ALA A 80 11.21 -0.63 -3.06
C ALA A 80 12.31 -0.02 -3.94
N GLY A 81 12.85 -0.77 -4.90
CA GLY A 81 13.92 -0.31 -5.80
C GLY A 81 13.47 0.56 -6.98
N THR A 82 12.16 0.80 -7.15
CA THR A 82 11.63 1.49 -8.34
C THR A 82 11.63 3.02 -8.23
N GLY A 83 11.83 3.55 -7.01
CA GLY A 83 11.67 4.98 -6.72
C GLY A 83 10.21 5.46 -6.60
N LYS A 84 9.23 4.60 -6.86
CA LYS A 84 7.79 4.95 -6.83
C LYS A 84 7.18 4.91 -5.43
N ALA A 85 7.80 4.20 -4.49
CA ALA A 85 7.22 3.91 -3.20
C ALA A 85 7.32 5.10 -2.21
N VAL A 86 6.24 5.30 -1.45
CA VAL A 86 6.19 6.09 -0.21
C VAL A 86 5.54 5.20 0.84
N VAL A 87 6.16 5.06 2.00
CA VAL A 87 5.72 4.14 3.06
C VAL A 87 5.34 4.92 4.30
N CYS A 88 4.13 4.67 4.81
CA CYS A 88 3.73 5.01 6.15
C CYS A 88 3.76 3.75 7.02
N CYS A 89 4.54 3.78 8.09
CA CYS A 89 4.61 2.67 9.04
C CYS A 89 4.61 3.24 10.46
N PRO A 90 3.44 3.56 11.05
CA PRO A 90 3.36 4.06 12.42
C PRO A 90 4.00 3.09 13.43
N GLU A 91 4.33 3.59 14.62
CA GLU A 91 4.79 2.71 15.70
C GLU A 91 3.76 1.61 16.01
N GLY A 92 4.25 0.43 16.39
CA GLY A 92 3.39 -0.71 16.73
C GLY A 92 3.12 -1.69 15.59
N PHE A 93 3.59 -1.44 14.36
CA PHE A 93 3.63 -2.49 13.33
C PHE A 93 4.70 -3.54 13.65
N TYR A 94 4.32 -4.82 13.71
CA TYR A 94 5.15 -5.91 14.23
C TYR A 94 6.48 -6.15 13.49
N LYS A 95 6.58 -5.73 12.22
CA LYS A 95 7.79 -5.83 11.40
C LYS A 95 8.38 -4.48 11.04
N ARG A 96 8.06 -3.42 11.79
CA ARG A 96 8.54 -2.05 11.55
C ARG A 96 10.05 -1.98 11.30
N GLY A 97 10.88 -2.63 12.13
CA GLY A 97 12.34 -2.62 11.92
C GLY A 97 12.80 -3.20 10.59
N ASN A 98 12.06 -4.15 10.01
CA ASN A 98 12.37 -4.67 8.67
C ASN A 98 11.99 -3.64 7.59
N VAL A 99 10.83 -3.00 7.74
CA VAL A 99 10.38 -1.91 6.85
C VAL A 99 11.39 -0.77 6.88
N GLU A 100 11.86 -0.35 8.05
CA GLU A 100 12.89 0.68 8.22
C GLU A 100 14.19 0.34 7.48
N ILE A 101 14.69 -0.89 7.63
CA ILE A 101 15.92 -1.33 6.94
C ILE A 101 15.73 -1.33 5.42
N VAL A 102 14.60 -1.83 4.91
CA VAL A 102 14.30 -1.84 3.47
C VAL A 102 14.21 -0.41 2.95
N CYS A 103 13.45 0.46 3.63
CA CYS A 103 13.29 1.84 3.20
C CYS A 103 14.62 2.58 3.18
N LYS A 104 15.42 2.44 4.25
CA LYS A 104 16.76 3.02 4.32
C LYS A 104 17.68 2.50 3.21
N ARG A 105 17.64 1.19 2.92
CA ARG A 105 18.51 0.56 1.91
C ARG A 105 18.21 1.04 0.50
N TYR A 106 16.94 1.21 0.17
CA TYR A 106 16.48 1.58 -1.18
C TYR A 106 16.16 3.07 -1.34
N GLY A 107 16.33 3.89 -0.30
CA GLY A 107 16.00 5.31 -0.34
C GLY A 107 14.49 5.59 -0.45
N VAL A 108 13.66 4.67 0.03
CA VAL A 108 12.20 4.85 0.08
C VAL A 108 11.87 5.80 1.22
N VAL A 109 11.00 6.78 0.97
CA VAL A 109 10.55 7.69 2.03
C VAL A 109 9.66 6.92 2.99
N LEU A 110 10.01 6.99 4.27
CA LEU A 110 9.32 6.38 5.38
C LEU A 110 8.82 7.46 6.33
N VAL A 111 7.52 7.46 6.59
CA VAL A 111 6.82 8.39 7.48
C VAL A 111 6.02 7.63 8.54
N GLU A 112 5.58 8.33 9.58
CA GLU A 112 4.95 7.69 10.75
C GLU A 112 3.45 7.94 10.82
N THR A 113 2.95 8.98 10.14
CA THR A 113 1.54 9.38 10.18
C THR A 113 0.90 9.38 8.80
N LEU A 114 -0.43 9.22 8.79
CA LEU A 114 -1.20 9.30 7.54
C LEU A 114 -1.14 10.71 6.94
N GLU A 115 -1.06 11.75 7.78
CA GLU A 115 -0.92 13.14 7.37
C GLU A 115 0.39 13.38 6.62
N GLU A 116 1.51 12.83 7.12
CA GLU A 116 2.80 12.87 6.42
C GLU A 116 2.76 12.07 5.11
N LEU A 117 2.07 10.91 5.09
CA LEU A 117 1.90 10.12 3.88
C LEU A 117 1.17 10.93 2.80
N VAL A 118 0.07 11.59 3.16
CA VAL A 118 -0.67 12.47 2.26
C VAL A 118 0.24 13.58 1.72
N GLY A 119 1.02 14.21 2.60
CA GLY A 119 1.92 15.28 2.21
C GLY A 119 3.02 14.83 1.24
N GLU A 120 3.59 13.65 1.46
CA GLU A 120 4.67 13.13 0.62
C GLU A 120 4.18 12.55 -0.70
N VAL A 121 3.04 11.86 -0.70
CA VAL A 121 2.39 11.44 -1.96
C VAL A 121 2.04 12.67 -2.79
N GLY A 122 1.44 13.70 -2.19
CA GLY A 122 1.10 14.94 -2.90
C GLY A 122 2.31 15.69 -3.47
N ARG A 123 3.50 15.58 -2.87
CA ARG A 123 4.74 16.16 -3.41
C ARG A 123 5.28 15.45 -4.66
N ARG A 124 4.86 14.21 -4.90
CA ARG A 124 5.36 13.36 -5.98
C ARG A 124 4.42 13.26 -7.18
N LEU A 125 3.21 13.83 -7.06
CA LEU A 125 2.21 13.95 -8.12
C LEU A 125 2.38 15.27 -8.86
#